data_AF-A0A349WFI3-F1
#
_entry.id   AF-A0A349WFI3-F1
#
_cell.length_a   1.000
_cell.length_b   1.000
_cell.length_c   1.000
_cell.angle_alpha   90.00
_cell.angle_beta   90.00
_cell.angle_gamma   90.00
#
_symmetry.space_group_name_H-M   'P 1'
#
loop_
_entity.id
_entity.type
_entity.pdbx_description
1 polymer ?
#
loop_
_entity_poly.entity_id
_entity_poly.type
_entity_poly.pdbx_seq_one_letter_code
_entity_poly.pdbx_strand_id
1 'polypeptide(L)'
;ELVQNLDYAQTFLEIAGAPQPKDMQGLSLVPLLKGEQPKDWRKEIYYHYYEYPSVHMIPRHYGIRTRRYKLMHFYQFGEQWEFYDLKNDPDEVSNIYGQKIHLKLQNRLKQRLKNLQFYYEDKSDISIRKDYFQKFWKKS
;
A
#
# COMPACT_ATOMS: atom_id res chain seq x y z
N GLU A 1 9.60 6.09 -11.77
CA GLU A 1 9.02 4.73 -11.67
C GLU A 1 8.46 4.46 -10.28
N LEU A 2 7.62 3.44 -10.13
CA LEU A 2 7.12 3.01 -8.82
C LEU A 2 8.08 1.96 -8.24
N VAL A 3 8.73 2.29 -7.14
CA VAL A 3 9.75 1.46 -6.46
C VAL A 3 9.30 1.24 -5.01
N GLN A 4 9.65 0.08 -4.45
CA GLN A 4 9.39 -0.28 -3.06
C GLN A 4 10.69 -0.71 -2.37
N ASN A 5 10.72 -0.61 -1.05
CA ASN A 5 11.83 -1.12 -0.24
C ASN A 5 12.11 -2.62 -0.46
N LEU A 6 11.10 -3.42 -0.82
CA LEU A 6 11.24 -4.84 -1.17
C LEU A 6 12.19 -5.08 -2.37
N ASP A 7 12.36 -4.07 -3.24
CA ASP A 7 13.17 -4.18 -4.46
C ASP A 7 14.67 -4.24 -4.17
N TYR A 8 15.11 -3.74 -3.02
CA TYR A 8 16.53 -3.62 -2.69
C TYR A 8 17.21 -4.98 -2.56
N ALA A 9 16.55 -5.95 -1.91
CA ALA A 9 17.13 -7.28 -1.72
C ALA A 9 17.44 -7.96 -3.06
N GLN A 10 16.48 -7.98 -4.00
CA GLN A 10 16.70 -8.57 -5.33
C GLN A 10 17.73 -7.78 -6.15
N THR A 11 17.76 -6.45 -5.99
CA THR A 11 18.77 -5.61 -6.63
C THR A 11 20.18 -6.01 -6.18
N PHE A 12 20.40 -6.17 -4.87
CA PHE A 12 21.71 -6.56 -4.35
C PHE A 12 22.10 -7.99 -4.76
N LEU A 13 21.16 -8.93 -4.73
CA LEU A 13 21.42 -10.30 -5.18
C LEU A 13 21.79 -10.36 -6.67
N GLU A 14 21.09 -9.62 -7.53
CA GLU A 14 21.44 -9.54 -8.96
C GLU A 14 22.83 -8.95 -9.18
N ILE A 15 23.15 -7.84 -8.50
CA ILE A 15 24.48 -7.21 -8.59
C ILE A 15 25.58 -8.16 -8.11
N ALA A 16 25.32 -8.92 -7.05
CA ALA A 16 26.27 -9.89 -6.50
C ALA A 16 26.38 -11.19 -7.32
N GLY A 17 25.52 -11.40 -8.32
CA GLY A 17 25.44 -12.67 -9.05
C GLY A 17 24.95 -13.85 -8.19
N ALA A 18 24.25 -13.56 -7.09
CA ALA A 18 23.76 -14.55 -6.15
C ALA A 18 22.40 -15.13 -6.59
N PRO A 19 22.07 -16.38 -6.21
CA PRO A 19 20.76 -16.95 -6.51
C PRO A 19 19.63 -16.17 -5.81
N GLN A 20 18.54 -15.93 -6.54
CA GLN A 20 17.35 -15.27 -6.01
C GLN A 20 16.29 -16.30 -5.61
N PRO A 21 15.84 -16.33 -4.34
CA PRO A 21 14.69 -17.13 -3.93
C PRO A 21 13.42 -16.80 -4.73
N LYS A 22 12.58 -17.81 -4.98
CA LYS A 22 11.38 -17.68 -5.83
C LYS A 22 10.21 -16.96 -5.15
N ASP A 23 10.24 -16.89 -3.83
CA ASP A 23 9.22 -16.29 -2.97
C ASP A 23 9.49 -14.80 -2.67
N MET A 24 10.55 -14.22 -3.23
CA MET A 24 10.78 -12.77 -3.14
C MET A 24 9.68 -12.01 -3.89
N GLN A 25 9.21 -10.92 -3.29
CA GLN A 25 8.09 -10.13 -3.79
C GLN A 25 8.51 -8.78 -4.41
N GLY A 26 9.82 -8.51 -4.49
CA GLY A 26 10.38 -7.32 -5.11
C GLY A 26 10.62 -7.49 -6.61
N LEU A 27 11.21 -6.47 -7.23
CA LEU A 27 11.78 -6.51 -8.57
C LEU A 27 13.12 -5.80 -8.53
N SER A 28 14.15 -6.41 -9.10
CA SER A 28 15.47 -5.78 -9.17
C SER A 28 15.42 -4.45 -9.91
N LEU A 29 16.12 -3.45 -9.38
CA LEU A 29 16.24 -2.11 -9.95
C LEU A 29 17.34 -2.02 -11.00
N VAL A 30 18.17 -3.05 -11.18
CA VAL A 30 19.31 -3.02 -12.11
C VAL A 30 18.93 -2.57 -13.53
N PRO A 31 17.84 -3.07 -14.16
CA PRO A 31 17.41 -2.58 -15.46
C PRO A 31 17.12 -1.07 -15.47
N LEU A 32 16.44 -0.57 -14.43
CA LEU A 32 16.14 0.87 -14.31
C LEU A 32 17.42 1.69 -14.12
N LEU A 33 18.37 1.20 -13.33
CA LEU A 33 19.67 1.85 -13.11
C LEU A 33 20.52 1.91 -14.38
N LYS A 34 20.32 0.98 -15.32
CA LYS A 34 20.92 1.00 -16.67
C LYS A 34 20.17 1.90 -17.66
N GLY A 35 19.11 2.58 -17.23
CA GLY A 35 18.27 3.43 -18.08
C GLY A 35 17.27 2.64 -18.94
N GLU A 36 17.08 1.34 -18.68
CA GLU A 36 16.11 0.53 -19.40
C GLU A 36 14.67 0.81 -18.91
N GLN A 37 13.69 0.47 -19.73
CA GLN A 37 12.27 0.54 -19.38
C GLN A 37 11.62 -0.85 -19.47
N PRO A 38 11.69 -1.66 -18.40
CA PRO A 38 11.10 -2.98 -18.38
C PRO A 38 9.60 -2.92 -18.68
N LYS A 39 9.14 -3.71 -19.65
CA LYS A 39 7.71 -3.76 -20.04
C LYS A 39 6.81 -4.23 -18.89
N ASP A 40 7.36 -5.09 -18.04
CA ASP A 40 6.64 -5.71 -16.92
C ASP A 40 6.87 -4.98 -15.58
N TRP A 41 7.34 -3.73 -15.62
CA TRP A 41 7.48 -2.94 -14.40
C TRP A 41 6.12 -2.71 -13.72
N ARG A 42 6.11 -2.74 -12.39
CA ARG A 42 4.90 -2.57 -11.59
C ARG A 42 4.21 -1.24 -11.90
N LYS A 43 2.87 -1.27 -11.94
CA LYS A 43 2.01 -0.10 -12.22
C LYS A 43 1.35 0.48 -10.98
N GLU A 44 1.55 -0.18 -9.85
CA GLU A 44 0.92 0.09 -8.57
C GLU A 44 1.78 -0.44 -7.43
N ILE A 45 1.64 0.20 -6.27
CA ILE A 45 2.28 -0.13 -5.00
C ILE A 45 1.19 -0.51 -4.02
N TYR A 46 1.42 -1.60 -3.30
CA TYR A 46 0.66 -1.96 -2.11
C TYR A 46 1.39 -1.46 -0.86
N TYR A 47 0.64 -1.02 0.14
CA TYR A 47 1.18 -0.76 1.47
C TYR A 47 0.15 -1.14 2.54
N HIS A 48 0.64 -1.50 3.72
CA HIS A 48 -0.18 -1.83 4.88
C HIS A 48 0.53 -1.34 6.15
N TYR A 49 -0.18 -0.57 6.97
CA TYR A 49 0.24 -0.09 8.27
C TYR A 49 -0.57 -0.77 9.38
N TYR A 50 0.12 -1.29 10.39
CA TYR A 50 -0.46 -2.14 11.44
C TYR A 50 -0.38 -1.56 12.86
N GLU A 51 0.50 -0.58 13.10
CA GLU A 51 0.92 -0.20 14.44
C GLU A 51 -0.11 0.70 15.14
N TYR A 52 -1.19 0.09 15.59
CA TYR A 52 -2.25 0.73 16.37
C TYR A 52 -2.79 -0.21 17.47
N PRO A 53 -3.05 0.33 18.67
CA PRO A 53 -2.65 1.67 19.12
C PRO A 53 -1.14 1.73 19.41
N SER A 54 -0.53 2.89 19.19
CA SER A 54 0.87 3.18 19.50
C SER A 54 1.04 4.69 19.73
N VAL A 55 2.28 5.17 19.90
CA VAL A 55 2.65 6.55 20.28
C VAL A 55 1.89 7.61 19.48
N HIS A 56 1.73 7.40 18.17
CA HIS A 56 1.07 8.36 17.27
C HIS A 56 -0.41 8.08 17.00
N MET A 57 -0.97 7.00 17.55
CA MET A 57 -2.38 6.61 17.42
C MET A 57 -2.90 6.58 15.97
N ILE A 58 -2.03 6.28 15.01
CA ILE A 58 -2.40 6.21 13.59
C ILE A 58 -3.28 4.97 13.38
N PRO A 59 -4.52 5.10 12.87
CA PRO A 59 -5.38 3.93 12.65
C PRO A 59 -4.74 2.94 11.68
N ARG A 60 -4.95 1.63 11.90
CA ARG A 60 -4.49 0.60 10.96
C ARG A 60 -5.18 0.79 9.61
N HIS A 61 -4.40 0.69 8.55
CA HIS A 61 -4.89 0.96 7.21
C HIS A 61 -4.01 0.33 6.14
N TYR A 62 -4.62 0.02 4.99
CA TYR A 62 -3.91 -0.46 3.81
C TYR A 62 -4.36 0.33 2.58
N GLY A 63 -3.60 0.24 1.50
CA GLY A 63 -3.99 0.94 0.29
C GLY A 63 -3.17 0.61 -0.94
N ILE A 64 -3.60 1.21 -2.04
CA ILE A 64 -2.97 1.13 -3.36
C ILE A 64 -2.54 2.53 -3.77
N ARG A 65 -1.29 2.66 -4.24
CA ARG A 65 -0.80 3.85 -4.93
C ARG A 65 -0.45 3.49 -6.37
N THR A 66 -1.09 4.16 -7.32
CA THR A 66 -0.74 4.12 -8.74
C THR A 66 0.08 5.36 -9.11
N ARG A 67 0.47 5.51 -10.38
CA ARG A 67 1.15 6.74 -10.84
C ARG A 67 0.35 8.03 -10.62
N ARG A 68 -1.00 7.97 -10.59
CA ARG A 68 -1.87 9.15 -10.49
C ARG A 68 -2.80 9.13 -9.29
N TYR A 69 -3.20 7.97 -8.81
CA TYR A 69 -4.22 7.88 -7.77
C TYR A 69 -3.75 7.08 -6.58
N LYS A 70 -4.20 7.48 -5.39
CA LYS A 70 -4.04 6.74 -4.14
C LYS A 70 -5.41 6.44 -3.55
N LEU A 71 -5.62 5.21 -3.09
CA LEU A 71 -6.84 4.77 -2.41
C LEU A 71 -6.44 4.05 -1.12
N MET A 72 -7.04 4.43 0.00
CA MET A 72 -6.71 3.95 1.34
C MET A 72 -7.97 3.46 2.06
N HIS A 73 -7.84 2.42 2.88
CA HIS A 73 -8.89 1.92 3.76
C HIS A 73 -8.39 1.87 5.21
N PHE A 74 -9.00 2.66 6.08
CA PHE A 74 -8.77 2.71 7.51
C PHE A 74 -9.80 1.83 8.22
N TYR A 75 -9.40 0.60 8.52
CA TYR A 75 -10.32 -0.44 9.01
C TYR A 75 -10.45 -0.48 10.54
N GLN A 76 -9.61 0.27 11.26
CA GLN A 76 -9.63 0.29 12.73
C GLN A 76 -10.91 0.89 13.33
N PHE A 77 -11.60 1.78 12.61
CA PHE A 77 -12.79 2.49 13.09
C PHE A 77 -14.02 2.27 12.21
N GLY A 78 -14.04 1.18 11.44
CA GLY A 78 -15.11 0.87 10.48
C GLY A 78 -14.66 1.02 9.03
N GLU A 79 -15.60 1.34 8.15
CA GLU A 79 -15.37 1.43 6.70
C GLU A 79 -15.00 2.86 6.28
N GLN A 80 -13.82 3.33 6.70
CA GLN A 80 -13.34 4.65 6.34
C GLN A 80 -12.38 4.58 5.15
N TRP A 81 -12.78 5.20 4.04
CA TRP A 81 -12.01 5.20 2.80
C TRP A 81 -11.58 6.61 2.42
N GLU A 82 -10.37 6.71 1.90
CA GLU A 82 -9.82 7.96 1.35
C GLU A 82 -9.33 7.73 -0.07
N PHE A 83 -9.53 8.73 -0.93
CA PHE A 83 -9.17 8.68 -2.34
C PHE A 83 -8.60 10.02 -2.80
N TYR A 84 -7.44 9.99 -3.46
CA TYR A 84 -6.69 11.17 -3.87
C TYR A 84 -6.27 11.10 -5.34
N ASP A 85 -6.35 12.22 -6.05
CA ASP A 85 -5.79 12.42 -7.40
C ASP A 85 -4.46 13.16 -7.30
N LEU A 86 -3.38 12.41 -7.24
CA LEU A 86 -2.00 12.88 -7.05
C LEU A 86 -1.49 13.76 -8.19
N LYS A 87 -2.20 13.82 -9.33
CA LYS A 87 -1.87 14.75 -10.40
C LYS A 87 -2.35 16.16 -10.09
N ASN A 88 -3.57 16.30 -9.53
CA ASN A 88 -4.17 17.60 -9.25
C ASN A 88 -4.03 18.01 -7.77
N ASP A 89 -3.80 17.03 -6.90
CA ASP A 89 -3.62 17.17 -5.45
C ASP A 89 -2.39 16.35 -5.02
N PRO A 90 -1.17 16.80 -5.38
CA PRO A 90 0.07 16.09 -5.03
C PRO A 90 0.34 16.04 -3.53
N ASP A 91 -0.22 16.99 -2.78
CA ASP A 91 -0.07 17.13 -1.33
C ASP A 91 -1.12 16.33 -0.54
N GLU A 92 -2.01 15.61 -1.24
CA GLU A 92 -3.01 14.70 -0.65
C GLU A 92 -3.93 15.38 0.39
N VAL A 93 -4.31 16.64 0.12
CA VAL A 93 -5.08 17.47 1.06
C VAL A 93 -6.59 17.27 0.88
N SER A 94 -7.03 16.88 -0.32
CA SER A 94 -8.45 16.80 -0.67
C SER A 94 -8.90 15.35 -0.89
N ASN A 95 -9.57 14.78 0.12
CA ASN A 95 -10.21 13.48 -0.02
C ASN A 95 -11.44 13.56 -0.96
N ILE A 96 -11.34 12.96 -2.14
CA ILE A 96 -12.37 12.92 -3.19
C ILE A 96 -13.15 11.59 -3.20
N TYR A 97 -13.06 10.77 -2.15
CA TYR A 97 -13.80 9.53 -2.03
C TYR A 97 -15.32 9.78 -2.00
N GLY A 98 -16.12 8.86 -2.55
CA GLY A 98 -17.58 8.97 -2.57
C GLY A 98 -18.17 9.95 -3.59
N GLN A 99 -17.36 10.81 -4.22
CA GLN A 99 -17.83 11.70 -5.28
C GLN A 99 -18.31 10.91 -6.51
N LYS A 100 -19.54 11.19 -6.97
CA LYS A 100 -20.23 10.43 -8.03
C LYS A 100 -19.39 10.26 -9.30
N ILE A 101 -18.69 11.31 -9.72
CA ILE A 101 -17.83 11.32 -10.92
C ILE A 101 -16.68 10.30 -10.85
N HIS A 102 -16.26 9.91 -9.65
CA HIS A 102 -15.13 9.00 -9.42
C HIS A 102 -15.52 7.57 -9.06
N LEU A 103 -16.81 7.24 -8.90
CA LEU A 103 -17.25 5.93 -8.40
C LEU A 103 -16.75 4.75 -9.24
N LYS A 104 -16.81 4.84 -10.57
CA LYS A 104 -16.31 3.78 -11.47
C LYS A 104 -14.80 3.55 -11.28
N LEU A 105 -14.05 4.63 -11.08
CA LEU A 105 -12.62 4.58 -10.84
C LEU A 105 -12.29 3.99 -9.47
N GLN A 106 -13.00 4.42 -8.42
CA GLN A 106 -12.85 3.90 -7.06
C GLN A 106 -13.09 2.39 -7.03
N ASN A 107 -14.18 1.90 -7.65
CA ASN A 107 -14.48 0.48 -7.73
C ASN A 107 -13.37 -0.31 -8.44
N ARG A 108 -12.83 0.23 -9.55
CA ARG A 108 -11.71 -0.39 -10.25
C ARG A 108 -10.45 -0.47 -9.38
N LEU A 109 -10.15 0.59 -8.62
CA LEU A 109 -9.00 0.60 -7.72
C LEU A 109 -9.18 -0.32 -6.52
N LYS A 110 -10.40 -0.47 -5.99
CA LYS A 110 -10.71 -1.46 -4.96
C LYS A 110 -10.44 -2.89 -5.44
N GLN A 111 -10.83 -3.21 -6.68
CA GLN A 111 -10.54 -4.54 -7.25
C GLN A 111 -9.05 -4.77 -7.46
N ARG A 112 -8.32 -3.77 -7.95
CA ARG A 112 -6.86 -3.84 -8.09
C ARG A 112 -6.17 -4.01 -6.74
N LEU A 113 -6.61 -3.27 -5.72
CA LEU A 113 -6.13 -3.40 -4.35
C LEU A 113 -6.34 -4.82 -3.81
N LYS A 114 -7.52 -5.42 -4.03
CA LYS A 114 -7.78 -6.82 -3.66
C LYS A 114 -6.84 -7.80 -4.38
N ASN A 115 -6.57 -7.57 -5.66
CA ASN A 115 -5.63 -8.39 -6.42
C ASN A 115 -4.20 -8.25 -5.88
N LEU A 116 -3.79 -7.05 -5.46
CA LEU A 116 -2.49 -6.84 -4.81
C LEU A 116 -2.40 -7.56 -3.46
N GLN A 117 -3.44 -7.50 -2.64
CA GLN A 117 -3.50 -8.24 -1.37
C GLN A 117 -3.33 -9.75 -1.61
N PHE A 118 -3.98 -10.28 -2.64
CA PHE A 118 -3.79 -11.67 -3.03
C PHE A 118 -2.37 -11.96 -3.53
N TYR A 119 -1.84 -11.11 -4.41
CA TYR A 119 -0.49 -11.26 -4.97
C TYR A 119 0.61 -11.23 -3.91
N TYR A 120 0.50 -10.33 -2.92
CA TYR A 120 1.43 -10.22 -1.81
C TYR A 120 1.12 -11.17 -0.64
N GLU A 121 0.13 -12.06 -0.81
CA GLU A 121 -0.31 -13.04 0.19
C GLU A 121 -0.70 -12.42 1.55
N ASP A 122 -1.23 -11.21 1.53
CA ASP A 122 -1.63 -10.52 2.75
C ASP A 122 -2.93 -11.13 3.31
N LYS A 123 -2.77 -11.93 4.37
CA LYS A 123 -3.85 -12.61 5.11
C LYS A 123 -4.11 -11.96 6.47
N SER A 124 -3.74 -10.69 6.62
CA SER A 124 -3.85 -9.98 7.90
C SER A 124 -5.29 -9.90 8.41
N ASP A 125 -5.45 -10.00 9.72
CA ASP A 125 -6.74 -9.76 10.38
C ASP A 125 -7.09 -8.26 10.40
N ILE A 126 -8.08 -7.89 9.60
CA ILE A 126 -8.61 -6.54 9.48
C ILE A 126 -9.81 -6.27 10.41
N SER A 127 -10.11 -7.18 11.34
CA SER A 127 -11.17 -6.98 12.32
C SER A 127 -10.88 -5.75 13.21
N ILE A 128 -11.95 -5.04 13.60
CA ILE A 128 -11.83 -3.90 14.52
C ILE A 128 -11.35 -4.39 15.88
N ARG A 129 -10.22 -3.85 16.35
CA ARG A 129 -9.70 -4.12 17.70
C ARG A 129 -10.24 -3.10 18.69
N LYS A 130 -11.35 -3.45 19.36
CA LYS A 130 -12.07 -2.61 20.35
C LYS A 130 -11.41 -2.59 21.74
N ASP A 131 -10.55 -3.57 22.00
CA ASP A 131 -10.16 -4.07 23.33
C ASP A 131 -8.95 -3.37 23.97
N TYR A 132 -8.35 -2.39 23.30
CA TYR A 132 -7.15 -1.73 23.81
C TYR A 132 -7.42 -0.54 24.76
N PHE A 133 -8.44 0.29 24.49
CA PHE A 133 -8.81 1.40 25.39
C PHE A 133 -9.18 0.91 26.79
N GLN A 134 -9.87 -0.24 26.88
CA GLN A 134 -10.27 -0.81 28.17
C GLN A 134 -9.08 -1.36 28.96
N LYS A 135 -8.04 -1.87 28.29
CA LYS A 135 -6.90 -2.57 28.91
C LYS A 135 -5.78 -1.64 29.36
N PHE A 136 -5.54 -0.54 28.64
CA PHE A 136 -4.40 0.35 28.90
C PHE A 136 -4.78 1.75 29.40
N TRP A 137 -5.99 2.25 29.12
CA TRP A 137 -6.42 3.59 29.56
C TRP A 137 -7.09 3.60 30.94
N LYS A 138 -7.62 2.47 31.43
CA LYS A 138 -8.16 2.34 32.81
C LYS A 138 -7.10 2.26 33.91
N LYS A 139 -5.81 2.22 33.56
CA LYS A 139 -4.68 2.07 34.51
C LYS A 139 -3.88 3.36 34.73
N SER A 140 -4.34 4.47 34.20
CA SER A 140 -3.74 5.81 34.33
C SER A 140 -4.74 6.77 34.94
#